data_AF-A0A7S2PP28-F1
#
_entry.id   AF-A0A7S2PP28-F1
#
_cell.length_a   1.000
_cell.length_b   1.000
_cell.length_c   1.000
_cell.angle_alpha   90.00
_cell.angle_beta   90.00
_cell.angle_gamma   90.00
#
_symmetry.space_group_name_H-M   'P 1'
#
loop_
_entity.id
_entity.type
_entity.pdbx_description
1 polymer ?
#
loop_
_entity_poly.entity_id
_entity_poly.type
_entity_poly.pdbx_seq_one_letter_code
_entity_poly.pdbx_strand_id
1 'polypeptide(L)'
;VSVAVFNYAPGGREVEADLAIDLPAELELAGGNSTRRLRAPHGEAASTAVRLRPTGLGALRFKVSARAVGVEGLEDVMEKVLLVEAEGFEVRETQTLVLELSEATSSAQHEVRFQVPAAAVPG
;
A
#
# COMPACT_ATOMS: atom_id res chain seq x y z
N VAL A 1 8.42 -0.51 4.64
CA VAL A 1 9.01 -0.26 3.30
C VAL A 1 10.48 0.09 3.47
N SER A 2 11.36 -0.42 2.60
CA SER A 2 12.77 0.01 2.55
C SER A 2 12.99 0.82 1.28
N VAL A 3 13.71 1.92 1.41
CA VAL A 3 14.05 2.81 0.31
C VAL A 3 15.56 2.93 0.25
N ALA A 4 16.13 2.80 -0.94
CA ALA A 4 17.56 2.89 -1.19
C ALA A 4 17.85 3.92 -2.27
N VAL A 5 18.88 4.73 -2.05
CA VAL A 5 19.45 5.66 -3.02
C VAL A 5 20.78 5.07 -3.49
N PHE A 6 20.87 4.78 -4.78
CA PHE A 6 22.08 4.26 -5.41
C PHE A 6 22.86 5.41 -6.04
N ASN A 7 24.16 5.48 -5.79
CA ASN A 7 25.02 6.51 -6.37
C ASN A 7 26.06 5.90 -7.30
N TYR A 8 25.84 6.08 -8.61
CA TYR A 8 26.79 5.72 -9.66
C TYR A 8 27.33 6.95 -10.41
N ALA A 9 27.24 8.14 -9.81
CA ALA A 9 27.69 9.37 -10.44
C ALA A 9 29.20 9.32 -10.73
N PRO A 10 29.64 9.76 -11.92
CA PRO A 10 31.06 9.76 -12.28
C PRO A 10 31.86 10.70 -11.38
N GLY A 11 33.08 10.32 -11.02
CA GLY A 11 33.99 11.13 -10.20
C GLY A 11 34.24 10.63 -8.78
N GLY A 12 33.69 9.47 -8.39
CA GLY A 12 34.10 8.78 -7.15
C GLY A 12 33.61 9.44 -5.85
N ARG A 13 32.63 10.35 -5.92
CA ARG A 13 32.20 11.15 -4.78
C ARG A 13 30.95 10.58 -4.12
N GLU A 14 30.90 10.71 -2.80
CA GLU A 14 29.69 10.52 -2.02
C GLU A 14 28.64 11.59 -2.42
N VAL A 15 27.38 11.18 -2.47
CA VAL A 15 26.25 12.08 -2.76
C VAL A 15 25.35 12.13 -1.53
N GLU A 16 25.10 13.35 -1.04
CA GLU A 16 24.00 13.59 -0.11
C GLU A 16 22.70 13.70 -0.90
N ALA A 17 21.64 13.02 -0.46
CA ALA A 17 20.32 13.07 -1.07
C ALA A 17 19.24 13.35 -0.03
N ASP A 18 18.36 14.31 -0.34
CA ASP A 18 17.13 14.55 0.39
C ASP A 18 16.03 13.65 -0.14
N LEU A 19 15.63 12.69 0.69
CA LEU A 19 14.52 11.79 0.46
C LEU A 19 13.23 12.44 0.98
N ALA A 20 12.16 12.40 0.19
CA ALA A 20 10.82 12.75 0.63
C ALA A 20 9.83 11.63 0.26
N ILE A 21 8.89 11.38 1.15
CA ILE A 21 7.82 10.40 0.97
C ILE A 21 6.50 11.13 1.03
N ASP A 22 5.75 11.04 -0.06
CA ASP A 22 4.41 11.58 -0.20
C ASP A 22 3.40 10.43 -0.10
N LEU A 23 2.52 10.52 0.88
CA LEU A 23 1.58 9.48 1.27
C LEU A 23 0.14 9.93 1.00
N PRO A 24 -0.73 9.04 0.51
CA PRO A 24 -2.16 9.31 0.41
C PRO A 24 -2.78 9.39 1.82
N ALA A 25 -4.00 9.91 1.94
CA ALA A 25 -4.69 10.08 3.23
C ALA A 25 -4.92 8.76 3.97
N GLU A 26 -5.00 7.65 3.23
CA GLU A 26 -5.23 6.30 3.70
C GLU A 26 -3.96 5.56 4.16
N LEU A 27 -2.81 6.25 4.20
CA LEU A 27 -1.52 5.69 4.58
C LEU A 27 -0.73 6.66 5.46
N GLU A 28 -0.38 6.24 6.67
CA GLU A 28 0.34 7.09 7.64
C GLU A 28 1.74 6.55 7.97
N LEU A 29 2.63 7.45 8.40
CA LEU A 29 3.90 7.06 9.00
C LEU A 29 3.65 6.57 10.43
N ALA A 30 3.94 5.30 10.71
CA ALA A 30 3.87 4.73 12.04
C ALA A 30 5.04 5.18 12.96
N GLY A 31 5.76 6.23 12.58
CA GLY A 31 6.90 6.81 13.28
C GLY A 31 7.98 7.36 12.34
N GLY A 32 8.66 8.41 12.79
CA GLY A 32 9.70 9.10 12.03
C GLY A 32 9.18 10.25 11.14
N ASN A 33 10.05 10.76 10.29
CA ASN A 33 9.75 11.89 9.40
C ASN A 33 9.53 11.41 7.95
N SER A 34 8.66 12.11 7.22
CA SER A 34 8.45 11.92 5.78
C SER A 34 9.65 12.34 4.93
N THR A 35 10.55 13.14 5.51
CA THR A 35 11.79 13.55 4.89
C THR A 35 13.00 13.02 5.64
N ARG A 36 14.03 12.60 4.91
CA ARG A 36 15.30 12.11 5.47
C ARG A 36 16.46 12.45 4.54
N ARG A 37 17.60 12.79 5.13
CA ARG A 37 18.85 12.94 4.37
C ARG A 37 19.65 11.64 4.43
N LEU A 38 20.08 11.16 3.26
CA LEU A 38 20.94 9.99 3.11
C LEU A 38 22.27 10.39 2.49
N ARG A 39 23.32 9.65 2.83
CA ARG A 39 24.64 9.81 2.20
C ARG A 39 25.00 8.50 1.51
N ALA A 40 25.01 8.51 0.19
CA ALA A 40 25.29 7.35 -0.65
C ALA A 40 26.74 7.40 -1.15
N PRO A 41 27.62 6.50 -0.68
CA PRO A 41 28.98 6.38 -1.21
C PRO A 41 28.96 6.04 -2.70
N HIS A 42 30.04 6.41 -3.40
CA HIS A 42 30.17 6.08 -4.82
C HIS A 42 30.21 4.56 -5.04
N GLY A 43 29.40 4.07 -5.98
CA GLY A 43 29.29 2.65 -6.31
C GLY A 43 28.45 1.85 -5.30
N GLU A 44 27.88 2.50 -4.29
CA GLU A 44 27.11 1.87 -3.22
C GLU A 44 25.70 2.47 -3.10
N ALA A 45 24.93 1.92 -2.15
CA ALA A 45 23.60 2.38 -1.83
C ALA A 45 23.52 2.79 -0.36
N ALA A 46 22.83 3.89 -0.10
CA ALA A 46 22.36 4.23 1.24
C ALA A 46 20.88 3.91 1.34
N SER A 47 20.47 3.26 2.43
CA SER A 47 19.07 2.86 2.62
C SER A 47 18.50 3.34 3.94
N THR A 48 17.18 3.49 3.96
CA THR A 48 16.40 3.76 5.16
C THR A 48 15.14 2.93 5.16
N ALA A 49 14.78 2.45 6.34
CA ALA A 49 13.50 1.79 6.56
C ALA A 49 12.46 2.80 7.07
N VAL A 50 11.24 2.67 6.57
CA VAL A 50 10.09 3.46 6.99
C VAL A 50 8.94 2.52 7.31
N ARG A 51 8.29 2.76 8.45
CA ARG A 51 7.11 2.02 8.88
C ARG A 51 5.88 2.79 8.43
N LEU A 52 5.10 2.16 7.56
CA LEU A 52 3.82 2.69 7.08
C LEU A 52 2.71 1.88 7.75
N ARG A 53 1.64 2.56 8.16
CA ARG A 53 0.42 1.95 8.65
C ARG A 53 -0.72 2.35 7.71
N PRO A 54 -1.42 1.41 7.08
CA PRO A 54 -2.60 1.72 6.29
C PRO A 54 -3.79 1.99 7.21
N THR A 55 -4.64 2.93 6.81
CA THR A 55 -5.92 3.27 7.44
C THR A 55 -7.12 3.00 6.52
N GLY A 56 -6.86 2.72 5.24
CA GLY A 56 -7.85 2.29 4.25
C GLY A 56 -7.46 0.97 3.57
N LEU A 57 -8.41 0.41 2.81
CA LEU A 57 -8.26 -0.85 2.09
C LEU A 57 -7.99 -0.63 0.59
N GLY A 58 -7.57 -1.69 -0.08
CA GLY A 58 -7.37 -1.71 -1.53
C GLY A 58 -5.97 -1.24 -1.95
N ALA A 59 -5.90 -0.62 -3.13
CA ALA A 59 -4.64 -0.23 -3.75
C ALA A 59 -4.23 1.19 -3.37
N LEU A 60 -3.33 1.31 -2.39
CA LEU A 60 -2.83 2.59 -1.89
C LEU A 60 -1.54 2.97 -2.63
N ARG A 61 -1.55 4.10 -3.34
CA ARG A 61 -0.38 4.58 -4.10
C ARG A 61 0.38 5.61 -3.32
N PHE A 62 1.69 5.46 -3.20
CA PHE A 62 2.56 6.43 -2.55
C PHE A 62 3.77 6.74 -3.43
N LYS A 63 4.35 7.92 -3.21
CA LYS A 63 5.49 8.41 -3.97
C LYS A 63 6.69 8.60 -3.07
N VAL A 64 7.86 8.32 -3.62
CA VAL A 64 9.14 8.56 -3.00
C VAL A 64 9.98 9.37 -3.99
N SER A 65 10.45 10.52 -3.57
CA SER A 65 11.42 11.31 -4.33
C SER A 65 12.75 11.37 -3.60
N ALA A 66 13.83 11.41 -4.37
CA ALA A 66 15.18 11.60 -3.87
C ALA A 66 15.87 12.65 -4.72
N ARG A 67 16.33 13.73 -4.10
CA ARG A 67 17.04 14.83 -4.75
C ARG A 67 18.46 14.94 -4.24
N ALA A 68 19.45 14.94 -5.13
CA ALA A 68 20.84 15.17 -4.72
C ALA A 68 21.03 16.62 -4.24
N VAL A 69 21.73 16.78 -3.12
CA VAL A 69 22.04 18.07 -2.53
C VAL A 69 23.24 18.68 -3.26
N GLY A 70 23.12 19.94 -3.68
CA GLY A 70 24.21 20.66 -4.35
C GLY A 70 24.50 20.23 -5.78
N VAL A 71 23.69 19.34 -6.36
CA VAL A 71 23.75 18.95 -7.77
C VAL A 71 22.41 19.29 -8.42
N GLU A 72 22.40 20.28 -9.32
CA GLU A 72 21.17 20.66 -10.02
C GLU A 72 20.75 19.58 -11.03
N GLY A 73 19.44 19.31 -11.10
CA GLY A 73 18.85 18.41 -12.08
C GLY A 73 18.98 16.91 -11.77
N LEU A 74 19.59 16.51 -10.65
CA LEU A 74 19.67 15.10 -10.26
C LEU A 74 18.61 14.79 -9.19
N GLU A 75 17.43 14.40 -9.68
CA GLU A 75 16.28 13.98 -8.91
C GLU A 75 15.72 12.69 -9.51
N ASP A 76 15.28 11.78 -8.65
CA ASP A 76 14.56 10.57 -9.04
C ASP A 76 13.25 10.48 -8.27
N VAL A 77 12.20 10.00 -8.94
CA VAL A 77 10.86 9.87 -8.38
C VAL A 77 10.30 8.51 -8.73
N MET A 78 9.87 7.79 -7.70
CA MET A 78 9.29 6.47 -7.80
C MET A 78 7.89 6.46 -7.20
N GLU A 79 6.92 5.92 -7.93
CA GLU A 79 5.59 5.60 -7.42
C GLU A 79 5.47 4.10 -7.17
N LYS A 80 4.85 3.72 -6.05
CA LYS A 80 4.61 2.33 -5.68
C LYS A 80 3.18 2.17 -5.16
N VAL A 81 2.67 0.95 -5.32
CA VAL A 81 1.33 0.55 -4.85
C VAL A 81 1.48 -0.45 -3.72
N LEU A 82 0.78 -0.22 -2.62
CA LEU A 82 0.58 -1.16 -1.53
C LEU A 82 -0.85 -1.72 -1.63
N LEU A 83 -0.98 -3.03 -1.76
CA LEU A 83 -2.29 -3.69 -1.67
C LEU A 83 -2.57 -4.01 -0.21
N VAL A 84 -3.68 -3.48 0.31
CA VAL A 84 -4.11 -3.65 1.69
C VAL A 84 -5.42 -4.43 1.70
N GLU A 85 -5.40 -5.57 2.39
CA GLU A 85 -6.56 -6.41 2.61
C GLU A 85 -7.15 -6.14 4.00
N ALA A 86 -8.43 -6.48 4.16
CA ALA A 86 -9.07 -6.42 5.45
C ALA A 86 -8.36 -7.34 6.45
N GLU A 87 -8.30 -6.92 7.71
CA GLU A 87 -7.70 -7.71 8.77
C GLU A 87 -8.60 -8.88 9.20
N GLY A 88 -8.01 -9.85 9.92
CA GLY A 88 -8.74 -11.01 10.43
C GLY A 88 -8.73 -12.20 9.47
N PHE A 89 -9.72 -13.07 9.61
CA PHE A 89 -9.85 -14.29 8.81
C PHE A 89 -11.15 -14.25 8.02
N GLU A 90 -11.07 -14.55 6.73
CA GLU A 90 -12.24 -14.62 5.87
C GLU A 90 -13.10 -15.83 6.22
N VAL A 91 -14.40 -15.60 6.44
CA VAL A 91 -15.39 -16.66 6.65
C VAL A 91 -16.37 -16.64 5.48
N ARG A 92 -16.46 -17.77 4.77
CA ARG A 92 -17.38 -17.94 3.64
C ARG A 92 -18.46 -18.96 4.00
N GLU A 93 -19.72 -18.55 3.91
CA GLU A 93 -20.88 -19.43 4.04
C GLU A 93 -21.63 -19.46 2.71
N THR A 94 -22.04 -20.65 2.28
CA THR A 94 -22.83 -20.84 1.06
C THR A 94 -24.14 -21.50 1.41
N GLN A 95 -25.25 -20.87 1.03
CA GLN A 95 -26.59 -21.44 1.16
C GLN A 95 -27.09 -21.83 -0.23
N THR A 96 -27.36 -23.12 -0.42
CA THR A 96 -27.90 -23.66 -1.68
C THR A 96 -29.37 -23.96 -1.50
N LEU A 97 -30.20 -23.47 -2.42
CA LEU A 97 -31.63 -23.72 -2.43
C LEU A 97 -32.06 -24.32 -3.76
N VAL A 98 -32.92 -25.33 -3.72
CA VAL A 98 -33.53 -25.93 -4.90
C VAL A 98 -35.02 -25.60 -4.87
N LEU A 99 -35.50 -24.92 -5.91
CA LEU A 99 -36.91 -24.57 -6.09
C LEU A 99 -37.47 -25.42 -7.23
N GLU A 100 -38.38 -26.34 -6.90
CA GLU A 100 -39.10 -27.15 -7.88
C GLU A 100 -40.54 -26.65 -7.97
N LEU A 101 -40.97 -26.29 -9.18
CA LEU A 101 -42.32 -25.79 -9.46
C LEU A 101 -43.10 -26.91 -10.16
N SER A 102 -44.12 -27.44 -9.50
CA SER A 102 -44.86 -28.60 -10.00
C SER A 102 -46.02 -28.26 -10.95
N GLU A 103 -46.40 -26.99 -11.12
CA GLU A 103 -47.51 -26.58 -12.00
C GLU A 103 -47.31 -25.22 -12.70
N ALA A 104 -47.90 -25.07 -13.90
CA ALA A 104 -47.72 -23.95 -14.84
C ALA A 104 -48.16 -22.55 -14.33
N THR A 105 -48.85 -22.46 -13.19
CA THR A 105 -49.28 -21.20 -12.56
C THR A 105 -48.70 -20.98 -11.16
N SER A 106 -47.81 -21.86 -10.69
CA SER A 106 -47.24 -21.75 -9.34
C SER A 106 -46.01 -20.83 -9.33
N SER A 107 -46.00 -19.83 -8.43
CA SER A 107 -44.83 -19.01 -8.14
C SER A 107 -44.28 -19.38 -6.77
N ALA A 108 -42.97 -19.59 -6.68
CA ALA A 108 -42.26 -19.77 -5.43
C ALA A 108 -41.40 -18.55 -5.16
N GLN A 109 -41.54 -17.99 -3.96
CA GLN A 109 -40.67 -16.94 -3.45
C GLN A 109 -39.96 -17.48 -2.21
N HIS A 110 -38.64 -17.29 -2.14
CA HIS A 110 -37.85 -17.62 -0.97
C HIS A 110 -36.95 -16.43 -0.61
N GLU A 111 -37.05 -15.98 0.64
CA GLU A 111 -36.23 -14.88 1.16
C GLU A 111 -34.96 -15.47 1.81
N VAL A 112 -33.79 -15.16 1.25
CA VAL A 112 -32.50 -15.54 1.86
C VAL A 112 -32.03 -14.41 2.75
N ARG A 113 -31.79 -14.70 4.03
CA ARG A 113 -31.28 -13.73 5.00
C ARG A 113 -29.83 -14.07 5.35
N PHE A 114 -28.93 -13.15 5.06
CA PHE A 114 -27.54 -13.23 5.50
C PHE A 114 -27.40 -12.47 6.83
N GLN A 115 -26.85 -13.13 7.84
CA GLN A 115 -26.50 -12.50 9.10
C GLN A 115 -24.99 -12.22 9.10
N VAL A 116 -24.63 -10.94 9.14
CA VAL A 116 -23.24 -10.54 9.30
C VAL A 116 -22.90 -10.58 10.80
N PRO A 117 -21.88 -11.35 11.21
CA PRO A 117 -21.48 -11.41 12.62
C PRO A 117 -21.08 -10.03 13.15
N ALA A 118 -21.34 -9.76 14.43
CA ALA A 118 -20.97 -8.49 15.06
C ALA A 118 -19.45 -8.22 15.07
N ALA A 119 -18.63 -9.27 14.93
CA ALA A 119 -17.18 -9.18 14.84
C ALA A 119 -16.67 -8.97 13.41
N ALA A 120 -17.55 -8.87 12.41
CA ALA A 120 -17.13 -8.60 11.04
C ALA A 120 -16.51 -7.21 10.93
N VAL A 121 -15.36 -7.13 10.28
CA VAL A 121 -14.70 -5.87 9.94
C VAL A 121 -15.09 -5.44 8.53
N PRO A 122 -15.13 -4.13 8.22
CA PRO A 122 -15.30 -3.66 6.85
C PRO A 122 -14.19 -4.21 5.95
N GLY A 123 -14.56 -4.78 4.79
CA GLY A 123 -13.63 -5.49 3.91
C GLY A 123 -14.24 -5.88 2.58
#